data_AF-A0A352YWB9-F1
#
_entry.id   AF-A0A352YWB9-F1
#
_cell.length_a   1.000
_cell.length_b   1.000
_cell.length_c   1.000
_cell.angle_alpha   90.00
_cell.angle_beta   90.00
_cell.angle_gamma   90.00
#
_symmetry.space_group_name_H-M   'P 1'
#
loop_
_entity.id
_entity.type
_entity.pdbx_description
1 polymer ?
#
loop_
_entity_poly.entity_id
_entity_poly.type
_entity_poly.pdbx_seq_one_letter_code
_entity_poly.pdbx_strand_id
1 'polypeptide(L)' 'MRINILQGSVTVTPVYVEIHTAAANSNGLVTVETGGGTVISGTFERINWPAGTYFIKSPL' A
#
# COMPACT_ATOMS: atom_id res chain seq x y z
N MET A 1 5.41 1.64 8.66
CA MET A 1 5.57 1.12 7.28
C MET A 1 4.59 1.83 6.37
N ARG A 2 4.98 2.19 5.14
CA ARG A 2 4.08 2.81 4.15
C ARG A 2 3.80 1.84 3.01
N ILE A 3 2.54 1.78 2.56
CA ILE A 3 2.13 1.04 1.37
C ILE A 3 1.65 2.02 0.33
N ASN A 4 2.25 1.94 -0.87
CA ASN A 4 1.80 2.65 -2.06
C ASN A 4 1.26 1.62 -3.07
N ILE A 5 0.09 1.88 -3.62
CA ILE A 5 -0.46 1.13 -4.75
C ILE A 5 -0.30 1.98 -6.01
N LEU A 6 0.35 1.44 -7.03
CA LEU A 6 0.64 2.12 -8.30
C LEU A 6 -0.01 1.36 -9.45
N GLN A 7 -0.61 2.06 -10.40
CA GLN A 7 -1.24 1.45 -11.59
C GLN A 7 -0.31 1.54 -12.80
N GLY A 8 -0.15 0.44 -13.53
CA GLY A 8 0.56 0.39 -14.82
C GLY A 8 2.09 0.46 -14.77
N SER A 9 2.69 1.12 -13.77
CA SER A 9 4.16 1.19 -13.59
C SER A 9 4.56 1.46 -12.12
N VAL A 10 5.79 1.12 -11.76
CA VAL A 10 6.38 1.42 -10.43
C VAL A 10 6.94 2.85 -10.30
N THR A 11 6.98 3.60 -11.41
CA THR A 11 7.53 4.97 -11.47
C THR A 11 6.48 6.07 -11.44
N VAL A 12 5.19 5.74 -11.56
CA VAL A 12 4.11 6.72 -11.58
C VAL A 12 3.73 7.19 -10.18
N THR A 13 2.80 8.15 -10.11
CA THR A 13 2.20 8.56 -8.85
C THR A 13 1.27 7.46 -8.33
N PRO A 14 1.31 7.12 -7.02
CA PRO A 14 0.41 6.13 -6.45
C PRO A 14 -1.06 6.53 -6.59
N VAL A 15 -1.93 5.57 -6.88
CA VAL A 15 -3.39 5.74 -6.87
C VAL A 15 -3.96 5.64 -5.45
N TYR A 16 -3.21 5.01 -4.54
CA TYR A 16 -3.55 4.90 -3.13
C TYR A 16 -2.30 4.83 -2.26
N VAL A 17 -2.37 5.44 -1.07
CA VAL A 17 -1.29 5.44 -0.08
C VAL A 17 -1.89 5.28 1.31
N GLU A 18 -1.30 4.38 2.09
CA GLU A 18 -1.58 4.22 3.51
C GLU A 18 -0.30 4.06 4.35
N ILE A 19 -0.43 4.29 5.64
CA ILE A 19 0.63 4.06 6.63
C ILE A 19 0.14 3.15 7.76
N HIS A 20 1.04 2.27 8.20
CA HIS A 20 0.85 1.33 9.29
C HIS A 20 1.85 1.59 10.42
N THR A 21 1.36 1.60 11.65
CA THR A 21 2.14 1.56 12.88
C THR A 21 2.10 0.14 13.45
N ALA A 22 2.81 -0.78 12.81
CA ALA A 22 2.91 -2.17 13.24
C ALA A 22 4.26 -2.45 13.90
N ALA A 23 4.23 -3.18 15.02
CA ALA A 23 5.44 -3.66 15.69
C ALA A 23 5.90 -4.99 15.07
N ALA A 24 7.22 -5.15 14.95
CA ALA A 24 7.78 -6.44 14.56
C ALA A 24 7.68 -7.44 15.71
N ASN A 25 7.49 -8.73 15.41
CA ASN A 25 7.64 -9.79 16.40
C ASN A 25 9.13 -9.99 16.78
N SER A 26 9.40 -10.90 17.71
CA SER A 26 10.77 -11.20 18.17
C SER A 26 11.74 -11.63 17.06
N ASN A 27 11.23 -12.04 15.91
CA ASN A 27 12.02 -12.48 14.75
C ASN A 27 12.19 -11.35 13.71
N GLY A 28 11.73 -10.13 14.01
CA GLY A 28 11.79 -9.01 13.07
C GLY A 28 10.70 -9.04 11.98
N LEU A 29 9.69 -9.91 12.09
CA LEU A 29 8.60 -9.99 11.12
C LEU A 29 7.50 -8.98 11.47
N VAL A 30 7.08 -8.22 10.47
CA VAL A 30 5.90 -7.34 10.52
C VAL A 30 4.80 -7.96 9.64
N THR A 31 3.56 -8.05 10.16
CA THR A 31 2.38 -8.46 9.40
C THR A 31 1.39 -7.31 9.38
N VAL A 32 0.93 -6.93 8.19
CA VAL A 32 -0.07 -5.87 7.97
C VAL A 32 -1.01 -6.26 6.84
N GLU A 33 -2.24 -5.76 6.91
CA GLU A 33 -3.23 -5.90 5.84
C GLU A 33 -3.19 -4.66 4.94
N THR A 34 -3.12 -4.86 3.63
CA THR A 34 -3.24 -3.75 2.66
C THR A 34 -4.69 -3.28 2.60
N GLY A 35 -4.93 -1.99 2.83
CA GLY A 35 -6.28 -1.43 2.98
C GLY A 35 -6.75 -1.31 4.43
N GLY A 36 -5.96 -1.83 5.39
CA GLY A 36 -6.24 -1.73 6.83
C GLY A 36 -5.46 -0.62 7.55
N GLY A 37 -4.69 0.19 6.82
CA GLY A 37 -3.84 1.24 7.39
C GLY A 37 -4.54 2.59 7.53
N THR A 38 -3.82 3.57 8.08
CA THR A 38 -4.27 4.97 8.03
C THR A 38 -4.06 5.53 6.64
N VAL A 39 -5.15 5.89 5.96
CA VAL A 39 -5.13 6.45 4.61
C VAL A 39 -4.40 7.80 4.60
N ILE A 40 -3.41 7.94 3.71
CA ILE A 40 -2.76 9.22 3.40
C ILE A 40 -3.41 9.85 2.16
N SER A 41 -3.71 9.05 1.13
CA SER A 41 -4.35 9.52 -0.09
C SER A 41 -5.08 8.41 -0.85
N GLY A 42 -6.13 8.77 -1.60
CA GLY A 42 -6.94 7.85 -2.38
C GLY A 42 -8.06 7.20 -1.56
N THR A 43 -8.72 6.19 -2.13
CA THR A 43 -9.76 5.39 -1.46
C THR A 43 -9.64 3.95 -1.91
N PHE A 44 -9.28 3.04 -1.00
CA PHE A 44 -8.96 1.65 -1.33
C PHE A 44 -10.11 0.93 -2.05
N GLU A 45 -11.34 1.06 -1.55
CA GLU A 45 -12.54 0.45 -2.13
C GLU A 45 -12.90 0.98 -3.52
N ARG A 46 -12.41 2.17 -3.88
CA ARG A 46 -12.67 2.79 -5.20
C ARG A 46 -11.59 2.50 -6.24
N ILE A 47 -10.56 1.72 -5.89
CA ILE A 47 -9.56 1.28 -6.87
C ILE A 47 -10.25 0.39 -7.90
N ASN A 48 -10.15 0.75 -9.18
CA ASN A 48 -10.72 -0.03 -10.27
C ASN A 48 -9.82 -1.25 -10.56
N TRP A 49 -9.89 -2.27 -9.72
CA TRP A 49 -9.04 -3.47 -9.83
C TRP A 49 -9.05 -4.14 -11.22
N PRO A 50 -10.17 -4.17 -11.97
CA PRO A 50 -10.18 -4.66 -13.35
C PRO A 50 -9.38 -3.82 -14.35
N ALA A 51 -8.99 -2.58 -14.04
CA ALA A 51 -8.35 -1.63 -14.98
C ALA A 51 -6.87 -1.93 -15.32
N GLY A 52 -6.37 -3.11 -14.95
CA GLY A 52 -5.04 -3.60 -15.35
C GLY A 52 -4.13 -3.93 -14.18
N THR A 53 -2.82 -3.85 -14.42
CA THR A 53 -1.80 -4.26 -13.45
C THR A 53 -1.57 -3.20 -12.38
N TYR A 54 -1.47 -3.66 -11.13
CA TYR A 54 -1.12 -2.85 -9.97
C TYR A 54 0.15 -3.36 -9.30
N PHE A 55 0.93 -2.44 -8.74
CA PHE A 55 2.17 -2.70 -8.03
C PHE A 55 2.07 -2.22 -6.59
N ILE A 56 2.62 -3.00 -5.66
CA ILE A 56 2.83 -2.58 -4.28
C ILE A 56 4.26 -2.07 -4.15
N LYS A 57 4.42 -0.86 -3.63
CA LYS A 57 5.73 -0.29 -3.27
C LYS A 57 5.72 0.10 -1.80
N SER A 58 6.69 -0.43 -1.05
CA SER A 58 6.97 -0.05 0.33
C SER A 58 8.29 0.71 0.40
N PRO A 59 8.29 2.06 0.36
CA PRO A 59 9.52 2.81 0.58
C PRO A 59 10.00 2.66 2.02
N LEU A 60 11.33 2.65 2.19
CA LEU A 60 12.00 2.77 3.49
C LEU A 60 11.71 4.13 4.11
#